data_AF-A0A329U535-F1
#
_entry.id   AF-A0A329U535-F1
#
_cell.length_a   1.000
_cell.length_b   1.000
_cell.length_c   1.000
_cell.angle_alpha   90.00
_cell.angle_beta   90.00
_cell.angle_gamma   90.00
#
_symmetry.space_group_name_H-M   'P 1'
#
loop_
_entity.id
_entity.type
_entity.pdbx_description
1 polymer ?
#
loop_
_entity_poly.entity_id
_entity_poly.type
_entity_poly.pdbx_seq_one_letter_code
_entity_poly.pdbx_strand_id
1 'polypeptide(L)'
;HFKKPTASYTDLFSQLETAGTISTRGLKPDATHYCELVFDVNSAYFDNHGGYEFAKQFYEDAYQAAVQIVGGEQYILSAVMHADEINRAMTEALGREVYHYHLHVVYVPVVEKQILWSKRCKDKALVGTVKETVMQVSRSKKWASKPLLDDAGKPVLQKSGKPVLKKSYSVLQDDFFHYMRNAGYTDVERGERGSTEEHLTVTQFKVQREQERLDTLTAQIDQKEQHLSQTNKTLSKTEKELAAVQKKVTLTKEALIHARDLDYIGKRTFLGNYSLTEEEFSKLKKQADHGYMMDVENRRLKEELSTAKKEAIHWSNKYHDLWYDVKPYLDALHRAPELVRGFLEKILAPKQERTMNVP
;
A
#
# COMPACT_ATOMS: atom_id res chain seq x y z
N HIS A 1 17.62 -19.17 5.90
CA HIS A 1 17.68 -20.46 5.20
C HIS A 1 17.31 -21.54 6.19
N PHE A 2 16.26 -22.30 5.91
CA PHE A 2 15.96 -23.53 6.67
C PHE A 2 16.73 -24.72 6.09
N LYS A 3 16.98 -24.70 4.77
CA LYS A 3 17.91 -25.60 4.10
C LYS A 3 18.75 -24.84 3.09
N LYS A 4 20.06 -24.75 3.35
CA LYS A 4 21.01 -24.10 2.44
C LYS A 4 21.49 -25.09 1.39
N PRO A 5 21.44 -24.76 0.08
CA PRO A 5 21.98 -25.64 -0.94
C PRO A 5 23.51 -25.69 -0.85
N THR A 6 24.10 -26.88 -0.96
CA THR A 6 25.56 -27.08 -0.91
C THR A 6 26.22 -26.96 -2.28
N ALA A 7 25.44 -26.96 -3.36
CA ALA A 7 25.86 -26.81 -4.75
C ALA A 7 24.71 -26.23 -5.60
N SER A 8 24.90 -26.13 -6.92
CA SER A 8 23.81 -25.75 -7.82
C SER A 8 22.67 -26.79 -7.77
N TYR A 9 21.44 -26.40 -8.10
CA TYR A 9 20.31 -27.34 -8.12
C TYR A 9 20.52 -28.48 -9.12
N THR A 10 21.21 -28.22 -10.24
CA THR A 10 21.60 -29.25 -11.20
C THR A 10 22.55 -30.26 -10.58
N ASP A 11 23.59 -29.80 -9.87
CA ASP A 11 24.57 -30.68 -9.24
C ASP A 11 23.93 -31.50 -8.11
N LEU A 12 23.10 -30.87 -7.28
CA LEU A 12 22.37 -31.55 -6.22
C LEU A 12 21.44 -32.63 -6.77
N PHE A 13 20.73 -32.35 -7.87
CA PHE A 13 19.89 -33.33 -8.55
C PHE A 13 20.72 -34.53 -9.06
N SER A 14 21.86 -34.26 -9.72
CA SER A 14 22.77 -35.31 -10.19
C SER A 14 23.38 -36.14 -9.04
N GLN A 15 23.64 -35.51 -7.88
CA GLN A 15 24.08 -36.22 -6.68
C GLN A 15 23.00 -37.17 -6.15
N LEU A 16 21.74 -36.73 -6.09
CA LEU A 16 20.62 -37.59 -5.67
C LEU A 16 20.39 -38.77 -6.63
N GLU A 17 20.56 -38.55 -7.94
CA GLU A 17 20.48 -39.60 -8.94
C GLU A 17 21.63 -40.61 -8.79
N THR A 18 22.86 -40.11 -8.66
CA THR A 18 24.06 -40.94 -8.49
C THR A 18 24.01 -41.78 -7.21
N ALA A 19 23.47 -41.20 -6.13
CA ALA A 19 23.27 -41.88 -4.85
C ALA A 19 22.09 -42.88 -4.87
N GLY A 20 21.30 -42.95 -5.96
CA GLY A 20 20.11 -43.79 -6.05
C GLY A 20 18.95 -43.33 -5.15
N THR A 21 19.03 -42.13 -4.56
CA THR A 21 17.96 -41.55 -3.74
C THR A 21 16.73 -41.20 -4.60
N ILE A 22 16.96 -40.85 -5.87
CA ILE A 22 15.94 -40.64 -6.89
C ILE A 22 16.25 -41.46 -8.14
N SER A 23 15.22 -41.73 -8.94
CA SER A 23 15.36 -42.38 -10.24
C SER A 23 14.80 -41.52 -11.36
N THR A 24 15.66 -41.26 -12.35
CA THR A 24 15.34 -40.58 -13.62
C THR A 24 14.86 -41.56 -14.69
N ARG A 25 14.67 -42.85 -14.34
CA ARG A 25 14.27 -43.87 -15.31
C ARG A 25 12.90 -43.53 -15.93
N GLY A 26 12.88 -43.36 -17.24
CA GLY A 26 11.68 -43.00 -18.00
C GLY A 26 11.32 -41.52 -17.92
N LEU A 27 12.23 -40.68 -17.43
CA LEU A 27 12.14 -39.23 -17.58
C LEU A 27 12.39 -38.87 -19.05
N LYS A 28 11.65 -37.88 -19.57
CA LYS A 28 11.91 -37.35 -20.91
C LYS A 28 13.05 -36.33 -20.86
N PRO A 29 13.78 -36.08 -21.96
CA PRO A 29 14.85 -35.08 -21.99
C PRO A 29 14.40 -33.66 -21.62
N ASP A 30 13.13 -33.32 -21.86
CA ASP A 30 12.50 -32.03 -21.60
C ASP A 30 11.77 -31.97 -20.25
N ALA A 31 11.91 -32.99 -19.40
CA ALA A 31 11.15 -33.07 -18.17
C ALA A 31 11.67 -32.11 -17.09
N THR A 32 10.75 -31.54 -16.33
CA THR A 32 11.08 -30.70 -15.17
C THR A 32 11.72 -31.54 -14.06
N HIS A 33 12.97 -31.22 -13.69
CA HIS A 33 13.75 -31.95 -12.69
C HIS A 33 13.38 -31.60 -11.25
N TYR A 34 13.05 -30.34 -10.98
CA TYR A 34 12.68 -29.84 -9.66
C TYR A 34 11.58 -28.79 -9.77
N CYS A 35 10.81 -28.62 -8.70
CA CYS A 35 9.70 -27.69 -8.59
C CYS A 35 9.92 -26.78 -7.38
N GLU A 36 9.13 -25.71 -7.31
CA GLU A 36 9.17 -24.78 -6.20
C GLU A 36 7.78 -24.68 -5.55
N LEU A 37 7.74 -24.71 -4.22
CA LEU A 37 6.60 -24.29 -3.42
C LEU A 37 6.92 -22.90 -2.87
N VAL A 38 6.00 -21.95 -3.08
CA VAL A 38 6.06 -20.63 -2.46
C VAL A 38 5.00 -20.56 -1.39
N PHE A 39 5.42 -20.30 -0.15
CA PHE A 39 4.55 -20.08 0.99
C PHE A 39 4.53 -18.60 1.31
N ASP A 40 3.36 -18.00 1.19
CA ASP A 40 3.16 -16.57 1.30
C ASP A 40 1.90 -16.32 2.14
N VAL A 41 2.01 -15.38 3.08
CA VAL A 41 0.89 -14.87 3.87
C VAL A 41 0.99 -13.35 3.86
N ASN A 42 -0.17 -12.70 3.85
CA ASN A 42 -0.26 -11.24 3.84
C ASN A 42 0.64 -10.61 4.92
N SER A 43 1.43 -9.60 4.56
CA SER A 43 2.32 -8.87 5.46
C SER A 43 1.63 -8.41 6.75
N ALA A 44 0.34 -8.04 6.69
CA ALA A 44 -0.43 -7.63 7.86
C ALA A 44 -0.53 -8.72 8.93
N TYR A 45 -0.59 -9.99 8.52
CA TYR A 45 -0.61 -11.11 9.45
C TYR A 45 0.66 -11.12 10.31
N PHE A 46 1.83 -11.01 9.69
CA PHE A 46 3.09 -10.99 10.43
C PHE A 46 3.28 -9.71 11.24
N ASP A 47 2.94 -8.55 10.67
CA ASP A 47 3.03 -7.25 11.35
C ASP A 47 2.24 -7.25 12.67
N ASN A 48 1.05 -7.86 12.68
CA ASN A 48 0.18 -7.96 13.86
C ASN A 48 0.65 -9.00 14.90
N HIS A 49 1.53 -9.93 14.52
CA HIS A 49 1.94 -11.06 15.36
C HIS A 49 3.40 -10.97 15.87
N GLY A 50 4.04 -9.81 15.74
CA GLY A 50 5.41 -9.58 16.22
C GLY A 50 6.47 -9.55 15.13
N GLY A 51 6.05 -9.49 13.86
CA GLY A 51 6.93 -9.25 12.71
C GLY A 51 7.90 -10.40 12.46
N TYR A 52 9.19 -10.08 12.36
CA TYR A 52 10.23 -10.99 11.87
C TYR A 52 10.36 -12.28 12.68
N GLU A 53 10.39 -12.21 14.02
CA GLU A 53 10.58 -13.39 14.86
C GLU A 53 9.41 -14.37 14.74
N PHE A 54 8.19 -13.84 14.66
CA PHE A 54 7.01 -14.66 14.42
C PHE A 54 7.00 -15.26 13.01
N ALA A 55 7.36 -14.46 11.98
CA ALA A 55 7.50 -14.95 10.61
C ALA A 55 8.53 -16.08 10.50
N LYS A 56 9.68 -15.95 11.18
CA LYS A 56 10.72 -16.96 11.21
C LYS A 56 10.21 -18.29 11.76
N GLN A 57 9.51 -18.27 12.90
CA GLN A 57 8.91 -19.48 13.48
C GLN A 57 7.81 -20.04 12.56
N PHE A 58 6.93 -19.19 12.05
CA PHE A 58 5.88 -19.58 11.11
C PHE A 58 6.44 -20.31 9.88
N TYR A 59 7.50 -19.78 9.29
CA TYR A 59 8.11 -20.38 8.10
C TYR A 59 9.00 -21.58 8.43
N GLU A 60 9.48 -21.73 9.67
CA GLU A 60 10.09 -22.97 10.14
C GLU A 60 9.06 -24.10 10.17
N ASP A 61 7.87 -23.84 10.72
CA ASP A 61 6.77 -24.80 10.71
C ASP A 61 6.26 -25.07 9.29
N ALA A 62 6.14 -24.04 8.43
CA ALA A 62 5.80 -24.22 7.02
C ALA A 62 6.84 -25.06 6.27
N TYR A 63 8.13 -24.94 6.62
CA TYR A 63 9.18 -25.77 6.08
C TYR A 63 9.02 -27.25 6.50
N GLN A 64 8.66 -27.51 7.76
CA GLN A 64 8.33 -28.87 8.21
C GLN A 64 7.09 -29.42 7.50
N ALA A 65 6.09 -28.57 7.22
CA ALA A 65 4.94 -28.93 6.37
C ALA A 65 5.41 -29.36 4.97
N ALA A 66 6.32 -28.57 4.38
CA ALA A 66 6.89 -28.86 3.07
C ALA A 66 7.61 -30.21 3.06
N VAL A 67 8.42 -30.52 4.08
CA VAL A 67 9.09 -31.83 4.25
C VAL A 67 8.09 -32.99 4.18
N GLN A 68 6.96 -32.88 4.88
CA GLN A 68 5.92 -33.91 4.86
C GLN A 68 5.22 -33.99 3.50
N ILE A 69 4.85 -32.85 2.93
CA ILE A 69 4.17 -32.75 1.62
C ILE A 69 5.02 -33.34 0.49
N VAL A 70 6.32 -33.04 0.47
CA VAL A 70 7.24 -33.58 -0.55
C VAL A 70 7.62 -35.04 -0.29
N GLY A 71 7.43 -35.52 0.94
CA GLY A 71 7.65 -36.92 1.33
C GLY A 71 9.05 -37.23 1.85
N GLY A 72 9.77 -36.22 2.34
CA GLY A 72 11.10 -36.38 2.94
C GLY A 72 12.03 -35.20 2.66
N GLU A 73 12.83 -34.82 3.65
CA GLU A 73 13.75 -33.69 3.56
C GLU A 73 14.85 -33.92 2.50
N GLN A 74 15.24 -35.18 2.27
CA GLN A 74 16.21 -35.58 1.26
C GLN A 74 15.82 -35.16 -0.16
N TYR A 75 14.52 -34.87 -0.41
CA TYR A 75 14.03 -34.40 -1.71
C TYR A 75 13.98 -32.88 -1.82
N ILE A 76 14.22 -32.15 -0.73
CA ILE A 76 14.32 -30.68 -0.74
C ILE A 76 15.76 -30.29 -1.08
N LEU A 77 15.93 -29.47 -2.11
CA LEU A 77 17.22 -28.93 -2.55
C LEU A 77 17.58 -27.66 -1.77
N SER A 78 16.59 -26.81 -1.50
CA SER A 78 16.75 -25.58 -0.71
C SER A 78 15.44 -25.14 -0.07
N ALA A 79 15.55 -24.37 1.01
CA ALA A 79 14.45 -23.67 1.64
C ALA A 79 14.91 -22.31 2.17
N VAL A 80 14.40 -21.23 1.57
CA VAL A 80 14.85 -19.84 1.81
C VAL A 80 13.66 -18.94 2.11
N MET A 81 13.65 -18.37 3.30
CA MET A 81 12.75 -17.27 3.64
C MET A 81 13.37 -15.96 3.19
N HIS A 82 12.66 -15.20 2.38
CA HIS A 82 12.99 -13.81 2.07
C HIS A 82 12.37 -12.90 3.12
N ALA A 83 13.14 -11.89 3.52
CA ALA A 83 12.80 -10.94 4.58
C ALA A 83 13.31 -9.53 4.25
N ASP A 84 13.69 -9.33 2.99
CA ASP A 84 14.31 -8.16 2.39
C ASP A 84 13.36 -7.44 1.43
N GLU A 85 12.12 -7.92 1.31
CA GLU A 85 11.08 -7.28 0.51
C GLU A 85 10.21 -6.36 1.36
N ILE A 86 9.80 -5.22 0.79
CA ILE A 86 8.94 -4.24 1.45
C ILE A 86 7.56 -4.25 0.82
N ASN A 87 6.53 -4.33 1.66
CA ASN A 87 5.16 -4.08 1.25
C ASN A 87 4.93 -2.57 1.14
N ARG A 88 5.03 -2.04 -0.08
CA ARG A 88 4.88 -0.60 -0.36
C ARG A 88 3.53 -0.05 0.10
N ALA A 89 2.44 -0.76 -0.20
CA ALA A 89 1.09 -0.30 0.12
C ALA A 89 0.89 -0.15 1.64
N MET A 90 1.33 -1.15 2.41
CA MET A 90 1.26 -1.07 3.87
C MET A 90 2.24 -0.05 4.46
N THR A 91 3.44 0.05 3.89
CA THR A 91 4.45 1.02 4.33
C THR A 91 3.93 2.45 4.20
N GLU A 92 3.29 2.77 3.07
CA GLU A 92 2.66 4.07 2.85
C GLU A 92 1.47 4.30 3.79
N ALA A 93 0.65 3.27 4.03
CA ALA A 93 -0.53 3.37 4.91
C ALA A 93 -0.16 3.57 6.40
N LEU A 94 0.91 2.94 6.88
CA LEU A 94 1.33 2.99 8.28
C LEU A 94 2.43 4.04 8.56
N GLY A 95 3.05 4.61 7.53
CA GLY A 95 4.13 5.60 7.68
C GLY A 95 5.43 5.02 8.26
N ARG A 96 5.60 3.69 8.24
CA ARG A 96 6.80 2.97 8.66
C ARG A 96 7.03 1.77 7.73
N GLU A 97 8.26 1.32 7.60
CA GLU A 97 8.57 0.14 6.79
C GLU A 97 7.81 -1.09 7.30
N VAL A 98 7.15 -1.79 6.37
CA VAL A 98 6.51 -3.07 6.60
C VAL A 98 7.14 -4.09 5.68
N TYR A 99 7.87 -5.03 6.26
CA TYR A 99 8.52 -6.10 5.52
C TYR A 99 7.51 -7.17 5.09
N HIS A 100 7.77 -7.74 3.92
CA HIS A 100 7.06 -8.87 3.36
C HIS A 100 7.96 -10.10 3.48
N TYR A 101 7.38 -11.16 4.04
CA TYR A 101 8.07 -12.42 4.28
C TYR A 101 7.39 -13.49 3.44
N HIS A 102 8.19 -14.32 2.78
CA HIS A 102 7.71 -15.51 2.09
C HIS A 102 8.82 -16.56 2.03
N LEU A 103 8.44 -17.82 1.88
CA LEU A 103 9.35 -18.96 1.85
C LEU A 103 9.31 -19.65 0.49
N HIS A 104 10.49 -19.76 -0.12
CA HIS A 104 10.74 -20.58 -1.29
C HIS A 104 11.28 -21.95 -0.88
N VAL A 105 10.63 -23.04 -1.29
CA VAL A 105 11.12 -24.42 -1.11
C VAL A 105 11.28 -25.09 -2.46
N VAL A 106 12.52 -25.33 -2.86
CA VAL A 106 12.86 -26.05 -4.10
C VAL A 106 13.03 -27.54 -3.80
N TYR A 107 12.34 -28.40 -4.53
CA TYR A 107 12.31 -29.85 -4.27
C TYR A 107 12.23 -30.69 -5.55
N VAL A 108 12.61 -31.96 -5.44
CA VAL A 108 12.48 -32.95 -6.50
C VAL A 108 11.13 -33.70 -6.34
N PRO A 109 10.22 -33.65 -7.33
CA PRO A 109 8.92 -34.29 -7.21
C PRO A 109 9.04 -35.80 -7.40
N VAL A 110 9.11 -36.57 -6.32
CA VAL A 110 9.26 -38.03 -6.36
C VAL A 110 7.98 -38.77 -6.02
N VAL A 111 7.81 -39.95 -6.63
CA VAL A 111 6.77 -40.91 -6.29
C VAL A 111 7.37 -42.30 -6.19
N GLU A 112 6.88 -43.09 -5.23
CA GLU A 112 7.23 -44.49 -5.17
C GLU A 112 6.69 -45.21 -6.41
N LYS A 113 7.54 -46.01 -7.06
CA LYS A 113 7.17 -46.82 -8.21
C LYS A 113 7.75 -48.21 -8.08
N GLN A 114 6.87 -49.19 -8.05
CA GLN A 114 7.22 -50.60 -8.19
C GLN A 114 7.47 -50.92 -9.67
N ILE A 115 8.64 -51.47 -9.94
CA ILE A 115 9.02 -52.00 -11.25
C ILE A 115 8.83 -53.50 -11.18
N LEU A 116 7.95 -54.03 -12.03
CA LEU A 116 7.62 -55.45 -12.06
C LEU A 116 8.53 -56.23 -12.99
N TRP A 117 8.73 -57.52 -12.72
CA TRP A 117 9.36 -58.42 -13.68
C TRP A 117 8.54 -58.52 -14.97
N SER A 118 9.20 -58.26 -16.09
CA SER A 118 8.55 -58.26 -17.39
C SER A 118 8.12 -59.67 -17.83
N LYS A 119 7.21 -59.76 -18.79
CA LYS A 119 6.80 -61.02 -19.43
C LYS A 119 7.95 -61.80 -20.06
N ARG A 120 9.09 -61.15 -20.32
CA ARG A 120 10.32 -61.74 -20.87
C ARG A 120 11.22 -62.37 -19.79
N CYS A 121 10.84 -62.35 -18.52
CA CYS A 121 11.60 -63.05 -17.47
C CYS A 121 11.68 -64.54 -17.77
N LYS A 122 12.87 -65.12 -17.56
CA LYS A 122 13.14 -66.55 -17.76
C LYS A 122 12.41 -67.38 -16.69
N ASP A 123 12.49 -66.95 -15.44
CA ASP A 123 11.71 -67.52 -14.36
C ASP A 123 10.27 -67.02 -14.45
N LYS A 124 9.34 -67.96 -14.69
CA LYS A 124 7.92 -67.64 -14.86
C LYS A 124 7.22 -67.36 -13.53
N ALA A 125 7.73 -67.83 -12.40
CA ALA A 125 7.16 -67.53 -11.08
C ALA A 125 7.36 -66.06 -10.69
N LEU A 126 8.37 -65.39 -11.24
CA LEU A 126 8.66 -63.99 -10.96
C LEU A 126 7.85 -63.00 -11.83
N VAL A 127 7.27 -63.42 -12.96
CA VAL A 127 6.57 -62.50 -13.87
C VAL A 127 5.41 -61.80 -13.15
N GLY A 128 5.39 -60.46 -13.20
CA GLY A 128 4.37 -59.66 -12.54
C GLY A 128 4.60 -59.40 -11.05
N THR A 129 5.59 -60.04 -10.42
CA THR A 129 6.02 -59.69 -9.05
C THR A 129 6.92 -58.46 -9.06
N VAL A 130 7.05 -57.80 -7.91
CA VAL A 130 7.90 -56.61 -7.75
C VAL A 130 9.36 -57.00 -7.88
N LYS A 131 10.05 -56.43 -8.87
CA LYS A 131 11.49 -56.58 -9.08
C LYS A 131 12.28 -55.61 -8.20
N GLU A 132 11.86 -54.36 -8.19
CA GLU A 132 12.48 -53.28 -7.41
C GLU A 132 11.46 -52.17 -7.18
N THR A 133 11.64 -51.41 -6.10
CA THR A 133 10.88 -50.20 -5.82
C THR A 133 11.85 -49.02 -5.92
N VAL A 134 11.48 -48.01 -6.71
CA VAL A 134 12.31 -46.82 -6.94
C VAL A 134 11.53 -45.55 -6.62
N MET A 135 12.24 -44.49 -6.22
CA MET A 135 11.68 -43.15 -6.07
C MET A 135 11.76 -42.41 -7.40
N GLN A 136 10.76 -42.61 -8.26
CA GLN A 136 10.73 -42.05 -9.59
C GLN A 136 10.45 -40.55 -9.56
N VAL A 137 11.24 -39.74 -10.25
CA VAL A 137 10.93 -38.32 -10.48
C VAL A 137 9.72 -38.21 -11.42
N SER A 138 8.62 -37.61 -10.93
CA SER A 138 7.40 -37.40 -11.71
C SER A 138 6.51 -36.32 -11.10
N ARG A 139 6.57 -35.10 -11.67
CA ARG A 139 5.71 -33.98 -11.28
C ARG A 139 4.22 -34.29 -11.40
N SER A 140 3.78 -34.89 -12.50
CA SER A 140 2.36 -35.16 -12.76
C SER A 140 1.77 -36.21 -11.82
N LYS A 141 2.56 -37.21 -11.41
CA LYS A 141 2.12 -38.22 -10.44
C LYS A 141 2.20 -37.74 -9.00
N LYS A 142 3.21 -36.91 -8.67
CA LYS A 142 3.37 -36.34 -7.32
C LYS A 142 2.11 -35.59 -6.90
N TRP A 143 1.52 -34.84 -7.83
CA TRP A 143 0.31 -34.05 -7.60
C TRP A 143 -0.91 -34.70 -8.24
N ALA A 144 -1.17 -35.96 -7.89
CA ALA A 144 -2.38 -36.65 -8.29
C ALA A 144 -3.61 -36.12 -7.54
N SER A 145 -4.74 -36.03 -8.24
CA SER A 145 -6.03 -35.70 -7.62
C SER A 145 -6.47 -36.79 -6.65
N LYS A 146 -7.10 -36.41 -5.52
CA LYS A 146 -7.68 -37.34 -4.54
C LYS A 146 -9.20 -37.38 -4.68
N PRO A 147 -9.90 -38.46 -4.29
CA PRO A 147 -11.36 -38.46 -4.22
C PRO A 147 -11.88 -37.36 -3.28
N LEU A 148 -12.95 -36.68 -3.69
CA LEU A 148 -13.69 -35.77 -2.83
C LEU A 148 -14.50 -36.59 -1.83
N LEU A 149 -14.38 -36.30 -0.54
CA LEU A 149 -15.09 -36.99 0.54
C LEU A 149 -16.27 -36.15 1.03
N ASP A 150 -17.35 -36.82 1.46
CA ASP A 150 -18.48 -36.21 2.17
C ASP A 150 -18.17 -36.05 3.67
N ASP A 151 -19.13 -35.51 4.43
CA ASP A 151 -19.00 -35.29 5.89
C ASP A 151 -18.81 -36.59 6.69
N ALA A 152 -19.16 -37.75 6.12
CA ALA A 152 -18.95 -39.07 6.70
C ALA A 152 -17.62 -39.70 6.26
N GLY A 153 -16.79 -38.99 5.50
CA GLY A 153 -15.51 -39.45 4.98
C GLY A 153 -15.62 -40.41 3.78
N LYS A 154 -16.79 -40.53 3.14
CA LYS A 154 -17.01 -41.40 1.99
C LYS A 154 -16.85 -40.65 0.67
N PRO A 155 -16.33 -41.28 -0.41
CA PRO A 155 -16.18 -40.63 -1.70
C PRO A 155 -17.52 -40.18 -2.29
N VAL A 156 -17.62 -38.90 -2.62
CA VAL A 156 -18.74 -38.34 -3.40
C VAL A 156 -18.69 -38.93 -4.81
N LEU A 157 -19.78 -39.55 -5.25
CA LEU A 157 -19.85 -40.20 -6.56
C LEU A 157 -20.58 -39.32 -7.59
N GLN A 158 -20.12 -39.37 -8.83
CA GLN A 158 -20.82 -38.83 -9.98
C GLN A 158 -22.05 -39.70 -10.30
N LYS A 159 -22.94 -39.20 -11.16
CA LYS A 159 -24.06 -39.99 -11.71
C LYS A 159 -23.62 -41.31 -12.38
N SER A 160 -22.36 -41.38 -12.84
CA SER A 160 -21.76 -42.57 -13.46
C SER A 160 -21.21 -43.60 -12.45
N GLY A 161 -21.28 -43.34 -11.14
CA GLY A 161 -20.72 -44.18 -10.09
C GLY A 161 -19.21 -43.99 -9.86
N LYS A 162 -18.52 -43.15 -10.65
CA LYS A 162 -17.10 -42.81 -10.43
C LYS A 162 -16.95 -41.72 -9.35
N PRO A 163 -15.90 -41.75 -8.52
CA PRO A 163 -15.63 -40.68 -7.56
C PRO A 163 -15.43 -39.32 -8.25
N VAL A 164 -15.99 -38.27 -7.65
CA VAL A 164 -15.64 -36.88 -7.95
C VAL A 164 -14.22 -36.66 -7.42
N LEU A 165 -13.34 -36.10 -8.25
CA LEU A 165 -11.96 -35.87 -7.88
C LEU A 165 -11.75 -34.43 -7.43
N LYS A 166 -11.09 -34.27 -6.29
CA LYS A 166 -10.55 -33.01 -5.81
C LYS A 166 -9.25 -32.71 -6.54
N LYS A 167 -9.18 -31.53 -7.18
CA LYS A 167 -8.00 -31.07 -7.92
C LYS A 167 -6.76 -31.11 -7.02
N SER A 168 -5.63 -31.52 -7.57
CA SER A 168 -4.39 -31.73 -6.80
C SER A 168 -3.87 -30.50 -6.08
N TYR A 169 -3.92 -29.31 -6.68
CA TYR A 169 -3.54 -28.08 -5.96
C TYR A 169 -4.48 -27.73 -4.80
N SER A 170 -5.77 -28.08 -4.90
CA SER A 170 -6.69 -27.94 -3.78
C SER A 170 -6.38 -28.94 -2.66
N VAL A 171 -5.85 -30.11 -2.98
CA VAL A 171 -5.35 -31.06 -1.98
C VAL A 171 -4.15 -30.45 -1.25
N LEU A 172 -3.18 -29.91 -2.00
CA LEU A 172 -2.00 -29.24 -1.43
C LEU A 172 -2.35 -28.09 -0.49
N GLN A 173 -3.28 -27.23 -0.90
CA GLN A 173 -3.72 -26.09 -0.10
C GLN A 173 -4.40 -26.54 1.20
N ASP A 174 -5.08 -27.69 1.19
CA ASP A 174 -5.74 -28.23 2.38
C ASP A 174 -4.75 -28.96 3.29
N ASP A 175 -3.83 -29.75 2.72
CA ASP A 175 -2.76 -30.41 3.46
C ASP A 175 -1.89 -29.37 4.21
N PHE A 176 -1.53 -28.26 3.53
CA PHE A 176 -0.82 -27.14 4.17
C PHE A 176 -1.65 -26.45 5.25
N PHE A 177 -2.92 -26.12 4.97
CA PHE A 177 -3.81 -25.49 5.95
C PHE A 177 -3.95 -26.33 7.22
N HIS A 178 -4.25 -27.63 7.09
CA HIS A 178 -4.38 -28.52 8.23
C HIS A 178 -3.08 -28.63 9.02
N TYR A 179 -1.93 -28.65 8.33
CA TYR A 179 -0.64 -28.65 9.01
C TYR A 179 -0.46 -27.38 9.86
N MET A 180 -0.64 -26.19 9.28
CA MET A 180 -0.44 -24.93 10.00
C MET A 180 -1.43 -24.78 11.17
N ARG A 181 -2.67 -25.21 11.00
CA ARG A 181 -3.66 -25.27 12.09
C ARG A 181 -3.19 -26.17 13.24
N ASN A 182 -2.66 -27.35 12.91
CA ASN A 182 -2.14 -28.30 13.90
C ASN A 182 -0.86 -27.80 14.58
N ALA A 183 -0.07 -26.96 13.91
CA ALA A 183 1.09 -26.28 14.48
C ALA A 183 0.72 -25.11 15.42
N GLY A 184 -0.57 -24.77 15.55
CA GLY A 184 -1.06 -23.76 16.49
C GLY A 184 -1.50 -22.44 15.86
N TYR A 185 -1.42 -22.30 14.54
CA TYR A 185 -1.85 -21.08 13.84
C TYR A 185 -3.37 -21.08 13.62
N THR A 186 -4.13 -20.81 14.68
CA THR A 186 -5.59 -20.95 14.73
C THR A 186 -6.40 -19.83 14.09
N ASP A 187 -5.74 -18.87 13.48
CA ASP A 187 -6.33 -17.71 12.80
C ASP A 187 -5.91 -17.63 11.32
N VAL A 188 -5.04 -18.54 10.86
CA VAL A 188 -4.81 -18.77 9.43
C VAL A 188 -6.05 -19.38 8.81
N GLU A 189 -6.44 -18.83 7.67
CA GLU A 189 -7.55 -19.30 6.85
C GLU A 189 -7.06 -19.98 5.57
N ARG A 190 -7.82 -20.98 5.14
CA ARG A 190 -7.62 -21.59 3.84
C ARG A 190 -8.26 -20.66 2.79
N GLY A 191 -7.50 -20.21 1.78
CA GLY A 191 -8.05 -19.49 0.62
C GLY A 191 -9.22 -20.20 -0.09
N GLU A 192 -9.98 -19.48 -0.89
CA GLU A 192 -11.27 -19.97 -1.40
C GLU A 192 -11.19 -21.29 -2.20
N ARG A 193 -12.12 -22.21 -1.91
CA ARG A 193 -12.27 -23.48 -2.66
C ARG A 193 -12.95 -23.22 -3.98
N GLY A 194 -12.33 -23.68 -5.07
CA GLY A 194 -12.90 -23.49 -6.40
C GLY A 194 -12.72 -22.07 -6.95
N SER A 195 -11.86 -21.27 -6.34
CA SER A 195 -11.47 -19.95 -6.84
C SER A 195 -11.12 -19.99 -8.33
N THR A 196 -11.63 -19.00 -9.06
CA THR A 196 -11.38 -18.76 -10.48
C THR A 196 -10.26 -17.75 -10.72
N GLU A 197 -9.59 -17.31 -9.66
CA GLU A 197 -8.48 -16.36 -9.76
C GLU A 197 -7.34 -16.95 -10.61
N GLU A 198 -6.83 -16.14 -11.52
CA GLU A 198 -5.68 -16.50 -12.35
C GLU A 198 -4.38 -16.04 -11.66
N HIS A 199 -3.38 -16.91 -11.67
CA HIS A 199 -2.08 -16.55 -11.12
C HIS A 199 -1.40 -15.53 -12.04
N LEU A 200 -1.13 -14.35 -11.49
CA LEU A 200 -0.31 -13.33 -12.13
C LEU A 200 1.15 -13.51 -11.75
N THR A 201 2.04 -13.32 -12.72
CA THR A 201 3.46 -13.12 -12.41
C THR A 201 3.64 -11.90 -11.52
N VAL A 202 4.73 -11.84 -10.75
CA VAL A 202 5.04 -10.71 -9.86
C VAL A 202 4.96 -9.37 -10.61
N THR A 203 5.47 -9.30 -11.84
CA THR A 203 5.40 -8.10 -12.68
C THR A 203 3.97 -7.74 -13.07
N GLN A 204 3.17 -8.71 -13.52
CA GLN A 204 1.76 -8.47 -13.87
C GLN A 204 0.96 -7.98 -12.66
N PHE A 205 1.15 -8.59 -11.50
CA PHE A 205 0.49 -8.19 -10.26
C PHE A 205 0.89 -6.76 -9.85
N LYS A 206 2.19 -6.42 -9.89
CA LYS A 206 2.68 -5.07 -9.58
C LYS A 206 2.10 -4.03 -10.54
N VAL A 207 2.08 -4.32 -11.84
CA VAL A 207 1.48 -3.43 -12.86
C VAL A 207 -0.01 -3.22 -12.59
N GLN A 208 -0.76 -4.28 -12.29
CA GLN A 208 -2.19 -4.16 -11.96
C GLN A 208 -2.41 -3.27 -10.73
N ARG A 209 -1.63 -3.46 -9.66
CA ARG A 209 -1.76 -2.66 -8.44
C ARG A 209 -1.38 -1.19 -8.63
N GLU A 210 -0.34 -0.91 -9.41
CA GLU A 210 0.02 0.47 -9.75
C GLU A 210 -1.04 1.12 -10.66
N GLN A 211 -1.68 0.36 -11.55
CA GLN A 211 -2.80 0.88 -12.35
C GLN A 211 -4.00 1.25 -11.48
N GLU A 212 -4.44 0.37 -10.57
CA GLU A 212 -5.52 0.66 -9.61
C GLU A 212 -5.21 1.90 -8.74
N ARG A 213 -3.93 2.05 -8.35
CA ARG A 213 -3.46 3.22 -7.61
C ARG A 213 -3.53 4.49 -8.46
N LEU A 214 -3.09 4.45 -9.72
CA LEU A 214 -3.15 5.58 -10.63
C LEU A 214 -4.60 6.01 -10.89
N ASP A 215 -5.51 5.04 -11.05
CA ASP A 215 -6.93 5.31 -11.23
C ASP A 215 -7.52 6.01 -9.99
N THR A 216 -7.15 5.53 -8.79
CA THR A 216 -7.56 6.15 -7.51
C THR A 216 -7.02 7.58 -7.36
N LEU A 217 -5.75 7.81 -7.69
CA LEU A 217 -5.14 9.14 -7.62
C LEU A 217 -5.77 10.10 -8.63
N THR A 218 -6.07 9.63 -9.83
CA THR A 218 -6.74 10.41 -10.87
C THR A 218 -8.12 10.85 -10.40
N ALA A 219 -8.92 9.95 -9.82
CA ALA A 219 -10.22 10.29 -9.26
C ALA A 219 -10.13 11.34 -8.13
N GLN A 220 -9.10 11.28 -7.29
CA GLN A 220 -8.87 12.29 -6.24
C GLN A 220 -8.46 13.65 -6.81
N ILE A 221 -7.67 13.67 -7.89
CA ILE A 221 -7.29 14.91 -8.59
C ILE A 221 -8.54 15.56 -9.18
N ASP A 222 -9.36 14.80 -9.91
CA ASP A 222 -10.60 15.31 -10.51
C ASP A 222 -11.52 15.92 -9.44
N GLN A 223 -11.67 15.25 -8.29
CA GLN A 223 -12.45 15.78 -7.17
C GLN A 223 -11.88 17.10 -6.63
N LYS A 224 -10.56 17.19 -6.49
CA LYS A 224 -9.89 18.42 -6.01
C LYS A 224 -9.97 19.56 -7.03
N GLU A 225 -9.87 19.28 -8.32
CA GLU A 225 -10.04 20.26 -9.38
C GLU A 225 -11.46 20.83 -9.41
N GLN A 226 -12.48 19.97 -9.25
CA GLN A 226 -13.86 20.41 -9.12
C GLN A 226 -14.05 21.33 -7.90
N HIS A 227 -13.51 20.94 -6.74
CA HIS A 227 -13.57 21.75 -5.53
C HIS A 227 -12.85 23.09 -5.68
N LEU A 228 -11.68 23.10 -6.33
CA LEU A 228 -10.93 24.32 -6.61
C LEU A 228 -11.71 25.26 -7.54
N SER A 229 -12.34 24.73 -8.58
CA SER A 229 -13.18 25.49 -9.50
C SER A 229 -14.38 26.14 -8.78
N GLN A 230 -15.04 25.40 -7.90
CA GLN A 230 -16.14 25.93 -7.08
C GLN A 230 -15.66 27.02 -6.10
N THR A 231 -14.50 26.80 -5.47
CA THR A 231 -13.87 27.77 -4.56
C THR A 231 -13.55 29.06 -5.30
N ASN A 232 -12.94 28.98 -6.49
CA ASN A 232 -12.62 30.15 -7.32
C ASN A 232 -13.86 30.93 -7.77
N LYS A 233 -14.96 30.23 -8.12
CA LYS A 233 -16.24 30.90 -8.43
C LYS A 233 -16.78 31.67 -7.22
N THR A 234 -16.69 31.08 -6.05
CA THR A 234 -17.13 31.71 -4.79
C THR A 234 -16.26 32.92 -4.47
N LEU A 235 -14.93 32.79 -4.59
CA LEU A 235 -13.98 33.89 -4.39
C LEU A 235 -14.30 35.08 -5.31
N SER A 236 -14.48 34.83 -6.60
CA SER A 236 -14.81 35.89 -7.57
C SER A 236 -16.13 36.61 -7.23
N LYS A 237 -17.13 35.88 -6.69
CA LYS A 237 -18.38 36.50 -6.22
C LYS A 237 -18.13 37.39 -5.00
N THR A 238 -17.37 36.91 -4.02
CA THR A 238 -17.05 37.68 -2.81
C THR A 238 -16.22 38.93 -3.12
N GLU A 239 -15.30 38.87 -4.09
CA GLU A 239 -14.53 40.05 -4.54
C GLU A 239 -15.44 41.13 -5.14
N LYS A 240 -16.44 40.73 -5.94
CA LYS A 240 -17.43 41.67 -6.50
C LYS A 240 -18.30 42.29 -5.42
N GLU A 241 -18.74 41.51 -4.44
CA GLU A 241 -19.52 42.00 -3.30
C GLU A 241 -18.71 42.97 -2.45
N LEU A 242 -17.44 42.66 -2.17
CA LEU A 242 -16.52 43.53 -1.45
C LEU A 242 -16.30 44.85 -2.19
N ALA A 243 -16.08 44.81 -3.50
CA ALA A 243 -15.94 46.03 -4.31
C ALA A 243 -17.22 46.90 -4.27
N ALA A 244 -18.40 46.28 -4.27
CA ALA A 244 -19.67 46.99 -4.16
C ALA A 244 -19.84 47.64 -2.78
N VAL A 245 -19.47 46.94 -1.70
CA VAL A 245 -19.45 47.49 -0.33
C VAL A 245 -18.47 48.66 -0.24
N GLN A 246 -17.26 48.52 -0.78
CA GLN A 246 -16.25 49.58 -0.81
C GLN A 246 -16.78 50.84 -1.51
N LYS A 247 -17.46 50.68 -2.66
CA LYS A 247 -18.07 51.79 -3.40
C LYS A 247 -19.17 52.49 -2.59
N LYS A 248 -20.03 51.72 -1.89
CA LYS A 248 -21.04 52.28 -0.99
C LYS A 248 -20.40 53.10 0.13
N VAL A 249 -19.36 52.56 0.77
CA VAL A 249 -18.61 53.28 1.83
C VAL A 249 -18.03 54.59 1.31
N THR A 250 -17.42 54.60 0.11
CA THR A 250 -16.90 55.84 -0.50
C THR A 250 -18.00 56.86 -0.77
N LEU A 251 -19.13 56.44 -1.36
CA LEU A 251 -20.27 57.33 -1.61
C LEU A 251 -20.88 57.89 -0.32
N THR A 252 -21.01 57.06 0.73
CA THR A 252 -21.47 57.50 2.04
C THR A 252 -20.49 58.49 2.67
N LYS A 253 -19.17 58.27 2.53
CA LYS A 253 -18.14 59.21 2.98
C LYS A 253 -18.19 60.53 2.22
N GLU A 254 -18.41 60.51 0.91
CA GLU A 254 -18.55 61.71 0.08
C GLU A 254 -19.85 62.48 0.41
N ALA A 255 -20.97 61.79 0.63
CA ALA A 255 -22.23 62.39 1.06
C ALA A 255 -22.16 62.96 2.50
N LEU A 256 -21.36 62.36 3.37
CA LEU A 256 -21.05 62.88 4.71
C LEU A 256 -20.17 64.14 4.67
N ILE A 257 -19.45 64.38 3.57
CA ILE A 257 -18.72 65.64 3.33
C ILE A 257 -19.63 66.59 2.55
N HIS A 258 -20.74 66.99 3.17
CA HIS A 258 -21.43 68.22 2.83
C HIS A 258 -21.18 69.26 3.93
N ALA A 259 -19.94 69.75 3.97
CA ALA A 259 -19.60 71.02 4.63
C ALA A 259 -20.47 72.19 4.13
N ARG A 260 -21.18 72.00 3.01
CA ARG A 260 -22.08 72.97 2.40
C ARG A 260 -23.42 73.14 3.14
N ASP A 261 -23.83 72.18 3.97
CA ASP A 261 -25.04 72.32 4.81
C ASP A 261 -24.77 73.11 6.09
N LEU A 262 -23.49 73.27 6.48
CA LEU A 262 -23.06 74.11 7.60
C LEU A 262 -22.91 75.59 7.23
N ASP A 263 -22.81 75.91 5.94
CA ASP A 263 -22.62 77.30 5.46
C ASP A 263 -23.86 78.19 5.69
N TYR A 264 -24.98 77.58 6.10
CA TYR A 264 -26.25 78.26 6.39
C TYR A 264 -26.76 78.04 7.83
N ILE A 265 -25.94 77.52 8.74
CA ILE A 265 -26.34 77.29 10.14
C ILE A 265 -25.87 78.46 11.01
N GLY A 266 -26.85 79.26 11.45
CA GLY A 266 -26.65 80.37 12.38
C GLY A 266 -26.50 81.73 11.70
N LYS A 267 -27.26 82.72 12.17
CA LYS A 267 -27.12 84.12 11.76
C LYS A 267 -26.13 84.83 12.67
N ARG A 268 -25.19 85.57 12.06
CA ARG A 268 -24.32 86.50 12.80
C ARG A 268 -25.14 87.70 13.24
N THR A 269 -25.29 87.87 14.54
CA THR A 269 -25.95 89.03 15.14
C THR A 269 -25.08 90.28 14.99
N PHE A 270 -25.69 91.46 15.06
CA PHE A 270 -25.02 92.76 14.86
C PHE A 270 -23.85 93.01 15.84
N LEU A 271 -23.83 92.33 16.99
CA LEU A 271 -22.76 92.36 17.99
C LEU A 271 -21.66 91.31 17.78
N GLY A 272 -21.72 90.55 16.67
CA GLY A 272 -20.69 89.59 16.26
C GLY A 272 -20.92 88.14 16.70
N ASN A 273 -21.90 87.85 17.57
CA ASN A 273 -22.21 86.50 18.06
C ASN A 273 -23.13 85.73 17.09
N TYR A 274 -23.03 84.40 17.03
CA TYR A 274 -23.93 83.56 16.23
C TYR A 274 -25.15 83.12 17.05
N SER A 275 -26.35 83.22 16.47
CA SER A 275 -27.60 82.71 17.07
C SER A 275 -28.16 81.56 16.24
N LEU A 276 -28.53 80.46 16.92
CA LEU A 276 -29.17 79.28 16.34
C LEU A 276 -30.61 79.17 16.85
N THR A 277 -31.54 78.82 15.96
CA THR A 277 -32.88 78.36 16.35
C THR A 277 -32.80 76.96 16.96
N GLU A 278 -33.81 76.55 17.71
CA GLU A 278 -33.86 75.23 18.35
C GLU A 278 -33.81 74.09 17.32
N GLU A 279 -34.42 74.28 16.15
CA GLU A 279 -34.37 73.31 15.06
C GLU A 279 -32.96 73.21 14.44
N GLU A 280 -32.26 74.33 14.27
CA GLU A 280 -30.87 74.36 13.78
C GLU A 280 -29.90 73.74 14.79
N PHE A 281 -30.10 73.99 16.08
CA PHE A 281 -29.31 73.36 17.14
C PHE A 281 -29.56 71.85 17.22
N SER A 282 -30.81 71.40 17.07
CA SER A 282 -31.16 69.97 17.02
C SER A 282 -30.56 69.26 15.80
N LYS A 283 -30.55 69.91 14.63
CA LYS A 283 -29.86 69.41 13.43
C LYS A 283 -28.36 69.33 13.62
N LEU A 284 -27.73 70.37 14.19
CA LEU A 284 -26.31 70.40 14.51
C LEU A 284 -25.93 69.29 15.49
N LYS A 285 -26.73 69.08 16.54
CA LYS A 285 -26.52 68.01 17.52
C LYS A 285 -26.60 66.62 16.87
N LYS A 286 -27.61 66.36 16.04
CA LYS A 286 -27.73 65.08 15.31
C LYS A 286 -26.55 64.84 14.37
N GLN A 287 -26.04 65.88 13.69
CA GLN A 287 -24.85 65.75 12.86
C GLN A 287 -23.58 65.53 13.70
N ALA A 288 -23.44 66.18 14.86
CA ALA A 288 -22.34 65.96 15.77
C ALA A 288 -22.35 64.53 16.34
N ASP A 289 -23.51 64.02 16.75
CA ASP A 289 -23.69 62.64 17.23
C ASP A 289 -23.37 61.63 16.11
N HIS A 290 -23.82 61.90 14.88
CA HIS A 290 -23.52 61.05 13.73
C HIS A 290 -22.03 61.09 13.34
N GLY A 291 -21.41 62.27 13.38
CA GLY A 291 -19.97 62.45 13.15
C GLY A 291 -19.13 61.69 14.17
N TYR A 292 -19.52 61.73 15.45
CA TYR A 292 -18.88 60.94 16.50
C TYR A 292 -19.01 59.43 16.25
N MET A 293 -20.20 58.95 15.87
CA MET A 293 -20.40 57.53 15.53
C MET A 293 -19.58 57.10 14.31
N MET A 294 -19.45 57.97 13.29
CA MET A 294 -18.60 57.72 12.13
C MET A 294 -17.12 57.71 12.50
N ASP A 295 -16.67 58.56 13.41
CA ASP A 295 -15.28 58.54 13.89
C ASP A 295 -14.95 57.26 14.67
N VAL A 296 -15.89 56.77 15.48
CA VAL A 296 -15.76 55.49 16.19
C VAL A 296 -15.67 54.33 15.20
N GLU A 297 -16.57 54.28 14.21
CA GLU A 297 -16.58 53.22 13.20
C GLU A 297 -15.34 53.28 12.30
N ASN A 298 -14.88 54.48 11.93
CA ASN A 298 -13.68 54.68 11.14
C ASN A 298 -12.42 54.28 11.92
N ARG A 299 -12.40 54.48 13.25
CA ARG A 299 -11.34 53.94 14.12
C ARG A 299 -11.36 52.41 14.14
N ARG A 300 -12.54 51.80 14.31
CA ARG A 300 -12.74 50.35 14.27
C ARG A 300 -12.27 49.74 12.95
N LEU A 301 -12.70 50.30 11.82
CA LEU A 301 -12.29 49.85 10.49
C LEU A 301 -10.79 50.02 10.23
N LYS A 302 -10.16 51.06 10.77
CA LYS A 302 -8.70 51.23 10.69
C LYS A 302 -7.95 50.17 11.50
N GLU A 303 -8.48 49.78 12.66
CA GLU A 303 -7.92 48.71 13.50
C GLU A 303 -8.06 47.34 12.82
N GLU A 304 -9.24 47.04 12.26
CA GLU A 304 -9.47 45.82 11.48
C GLU A 304 -8.55 45.76 10.25
N LEU A 305 -8.44 46.87 9.51
CA LEU A 305 -7.55 46.95 8.35
C LEU A 305 -6.07 46.79 8.75
N SER A 306 -5.65 47.35 9.89
CA SER A 306 -4.29 47.17 10.41
C SER A 306 -4.02 45.70 10.76
N THR A 307 -4.98 45.03 11.38
CA THR A 307 -4.90 43.62 11.77
C THR A 307 -4.83 42.73 10.54
N ALA A 308 -5.75 42.90 9.59
CA ALA A 308 -5.76 42.16 8.33
C ALA A 308 -4.46 42.35 7.53
N LYS A 309 -3.90 43.56 7.51
CA LYS A 309 -2.58 43.82 6.88
C LYS A 309 -1.44 43.08 7.58
N LYS A 310 -1.43 43.05 8.91
CA LYS A 310 -0.42 42.30 9.68
C LYS A 310 -0.50 40.80 9.42
N GLU A 311 -1.71 40.24 9.38
CA GLU A 311 -1.91 38.83 9.06
C GLU A 311 -1.51 38.51 7.62
N ALA A 312 -1.88 39.34 6.66
CA ALA A 312 -1.47 39.18 5.27
C ALA A 312 0.06 39.20 5.12
N ILE A 313 0.74 40.13 5.78
CA ILE A 313 2.21 40.18 5.80
C ILE A 313 2.79 38.93 6.48
N HIS A 314 2.22 38.50 7.61
CA HIS A 314 2.69 37.30 8.32
C HIS A 314 2.60 36.06 7.43
N TRP A 315 1.47 35.84 6.75
CA TRP A 315 1.29 34.72 5.84
C TRP A 315 2.12 34.84 4.58
N SER A 316 2.26 36.06 4.04
CA SER A 316 3.12 36.30 2.87
C SER A 316 4.58 36.01 3.19
N ASN A 317 5.08 36.40 4.37
CA ASN A 317 6.44 36.09 4.80
C ASN A 317 6.61 34.58 5.01
N LYS A 318 5.67 33.92 5.69
CA LYS A 318 5.73 32.47 5.90
C LYS A 318 5.73 31.68 4.58
N TYR A 319 4.98 32.15 3.60
CA TYR A 319 5.00 31.59 2.24
C TYR A 319 6.34 31.83 1.55
N HIS A 320 6.88 33.05 1.65
CA HIS A 320 8.17 33.40 1.06
C HIS A 320 9.30 32.58 1.66
N ASP A 321 9.36 32.48 3.00
CA ASP A 321 10.35 31.69 3.72
C ASP A 321 10.28 30.22 3.31
N LEU A 322 9.07 29.63 3.32
CA LEU A 322 8.87 28.26 2.86
C LEU A 322 9.32 28.07 1.42
N TRP A 323 9.02 29.03 0.54
CA TRP A 323 9.44 28.98 -0.86
C TRP A 323 10.96 29.02 -1.01
N TYR A 324 11.67 29.87 -0.26
CA TYR A 324 13.14 29.89 -0.27
C TYR A 324 13.76 28.63 0.31
N ASP A 325 13.17 28.07 1.36
CA ASP A 325 13.65 26.82 1.97
C ASP A 325 13.55 25.64 1.00
N VAL A 326 12.47 25.57 0.21
CA VAL A 326 12.27 24.46 -0.74
C VAL A 326 12.83 24.74 -2.13
N LYS A 327 13.12 25.99 -2.49
CA LYS A 327 13.58 26.38 -3.84
C LYS A 327 14.84 25.64 -4.29
N PRO A 328 15.94 25.55 -3.51
CA PRO A 328 17.12 24.82 -3.93
C PRO A 328 16.83 23.36 -4.27
N TYR A 329 15.93 22.72 -3.51
CA TYR A 329 15.49 21.36 -3.76
C TYR A 329 14.65 21.27 -5.04
N LEU A 330 13.68 22.16 -5.23
CA LEU A 330 12.86 22.18 -6.46
C LEU A 330 13.70 22.46 -7.71
N ASP A 331 14.65 23.40 -7.63
CA ASP A 331 15.58 23.71 -8.72
C ASP A 331 16.47 22.50 -9.05
N ALA A 332 16.95 21.78 -8.03
CA ALA A 332 17.75 20.58 -8.21
C ALA A 332 16.93 19.43 -8.81
N LEU A 333 15.71 19.19 -8.32
CA LEU A 333 14.78 18.22 -8.87
C LEU A 333 14.44 18.50 -10.34
N HIS A 334 14.23 19.77 -10.69
CA HIS A 334 13.89 20.13 -12.07
C HIS A 334 15.07 19.88 -13.02
N ARG A 335 16.31 20.13 -12.56
CA ARG A 335 17.52 20.01 -13.39
C ARG A 335 18.05 18.57 -13.48
N ALA A 336 17.90 17.77 -12.42
CA ALA A 336 18.41 16.40 -12.37
C ALA A 336 17.53 15.50 -11.48
N PRO A 337 16.29 15.19 -11.90
CA PRO A 337 15.27 14.56 -11.05
C PRO A 337 15.71 13.20 -10.50
N GLU A 338 16.27 12.33 -11.34
CA GLU A 338 16.68 10.97 -10.93
C GLU A 338 17.88 10.97 -9.96
N LEU A 339 18.83 11.89 -10.16
CA LEU A 339 20.00 12.00 -9.29
C LEU A 339 19.66 12.58 -7.92
N VAL A 340 18.77 13.57 -7.88
CA VAL A 340 18.32 14.19 -6.62
C VAL A 340 17.44 13.22 -5.82
N ARG A 341 16.53 12.49 -6.48
CA ARG A 341 15.75 11.43 -5.83
C ARG A 341 16.67 10.34 -5.26
N GLY A 342 17.59 9.80 -6.07
CA GLY A 342 18.52 8.77 -5.62
C GLY A 342 19.49 9.24 -4.52
N PHE A 343 19.85 10.53 -4.48
CA PHE A 343 20.64 11.11 -3.40
C PHE A 343 19.84 11.21 -2.09
N LEU A 344 18.60 11.71 -2.15
CA LEU A 344 17.73 11.79 -0.98
C LEU A 344 17.37 10.40 -0.44
N GLU A 345 17.09 9.44 -1.32
CA GLU A 345 16.89 8.05 -0.92
C GLU A 345 18.09 7.49 -0.16
N LYS A 346 19.32 7.84 -0.57
CA LYS A 346 20.54 7.42 0.14
C LYS A 346 20.77 8.13 1.48
N ILE A 347 20.39 9.39 1.63
CA ILE A 347 20.59 10.16 2.88
C ILE A 347 19.47 9.89 3.89
N LEU A 348 18.23 9.78 3.43
CA LEU A 348 17.05 9.49 4.25
C LEU A 348 16.92 8.01 4.57
N ALA A 349 17.68 7.14 3.89
CA ALA A 349 17.83 5.74 4.29
C ALA A 349 18.37 5.68 5.74
N PRO A 350 17.73 4.92 6.64
CA PRO A 350 18.18 4.78 8.02
C PRO A 350 19.63 4.24 8.07
N LYS A 351 20.49 4.87 8.89
CA LYS A 351 21.90 4.46 9.06
C LYS A 351 21.95 3.01 9.52
N GLN A 352 22.59 2.13 8.73
CA GLN A 352 23.09 0.86 9.24
C GLN A 352 24.11 1.13 10.35
N GLU A 353 23.78 0.76 11.59
CA GLU A 353 24.73 0.73 12.69
C GLU A 353 25.89 -0.21 12.33
N ARG A 354 27.07 0.36 12.13
CA ARG A 354 28.31 -0.43 12.00
C ARG A 354 28.69 -0.93 13.39
N THR A 355 28.47 -2.22 13.64
CA THR A 355 29.12 -2.92 14.74
C THR A 355 30.63 -2.94 14.49
N MET A 356 31.36 -2.20 15.32
CA MET A 356 32.82 -2.28 15.41
C MET A 356 33.20 -3.65 15.96
N ASN A 357 33.85 -4.48 15.14
CA ASN A 357 34.67 -5.57 15.65
C ASN A 357 35.97 -4.98 16.19
N VAL A 358 36.21 -5.16 17.49
CA VAL A 358 37.53 -4.98 18.12
C VAL A 358 38.08 -6.40 18.37
N PRO A 359 39.39 -6.64 18.16
CA PRO A 359 39.98 -7.98 17.97
C PRO A 359 39.85 -8.95 19.13
#